data_AF-A0A1B7WW87-F1
#
_entry.id   AF-A0A1B7WW87-F1
#
_cell.length_a   1.000
_cell.length_b   1.000
_cell.length_c   1.000
_cell.angle_alpha   90.00
_cell.angle_beta   90.00
_cell.angle_gamma   90.00
#
_symmetry.space_group_name_H-M   'P 1'
#
loop_
_entity.id
_entity.type
_entity.pdbx_description
1 polymer ?
#
loop_
_entity_poly.entity_id
_entity_poly.type
_entity_poly.pdbx_seq_one_letter_code
_entity_poly.pdbx_strand_id
1 'polypeptide(L)'
;MALFARNPFDSGAAGATLVTSTTAVTGIFYAIQVVQDAVFASITGNLTGFSGSPLTTTTFPAGTVIYGQFTALQLTSGRVIAYSA
;
A
#
# COMPACT_ATOMS: atom_id res chain seq x y z
N MET A 1 14.63 -26.65 15.14
CA MET A 1 14.48 -25.18 15.10
C MET A 1 13.35 -24.88 14.13
N ALA A 2 12.11 -24.81 14.65
CA ALA A 2 10.95 -24.58 13.79
C ALA A 2 10.97 -23.11 13.38
N LEU A 3 11.07 -22.88 12.08
CA LEU A 3 10.83 -21.57 11.48
C LEU A 3 9.35 -21.24 11.75
N PHE A 4 9.08 -20.38 12.73
CA PHE A 4 7.81 -19.68 12.81
C PHE A 4 7.75 -18.75 11.59
N ALA A 5 7.37 -19.29 10.44
CA ALA A 5 6.95 -18.48 9.33
C ALA A 5 5.84 -17.58 9.88
N ARG A 6 6.07 -16.26 9.82
CA ARG A 6 5.10 -15.23 10.21
C ARG A 6 3.75 -15.64 9.63
N ASN A 7 2.73 -15.75 10.47
CA ASN A 7 1.44 -16.21 9.97
C ASN A 7 0.94 -15.11 9.01
N PRO A 8 0.45 -15.45 7.81
CA PRO A 8 -0.09 -14.44 6.88
C PRO A 8 -1.33 -13.70 7.43
N PHE A 9 -1.80 -14.10 8.63
CA PHE A 9 -2.86 -13.49 9.41
C PHE A 9 -2.36 -12.42 10.41
N ASP A 10 -1.05 -12.16 10.50
CA ASP A 10 -0.46 -11.08 11.31
C ASP A 10 -0.65 -9.71 10.63
N SER A 11 -1.80 -9.52 9.98
CA SER A 11 -2.19 -8.41 9.11
C SER A 11 -2.10 -7.07 9.86
N GLY A 12 -0.90 -6.47 9.88
CA GLY A 12 -0.61 -5.15 10.46
C GLY A 12 0.09 -5.17 11.80
N ALA A 13 0.26 -6.35 12.39
CA ALA A 13 1.07 -6.51 13.60
C ALA A 13 2.58 -6.39 13.31
N ALA A 14 2.99 -6.59 12.04
CA ALA A 14 4.37 -6.46 11.60
C ALA A 14 4.85 -5.00 11.47
N GLY A 15 3.97 -4.02 11.70
CA GLY A 15 4.27 -2.59 11.68
C GLY A 15 3.67 -1.86 10.49
N ALA A 16 3.97 -0.56 10.39
CA ALA A 16 3.46 0.31 9.34
C ALA A 16 4.45 1.42 8.99
N THR A 17 4.41 1.85 7.73
CA THR A 17 5.24 2.94 7.20
C THR A 17 4.34 4.05 6.71
N LEU A 18 4.54 5.27 7.23
CA LEU A 18 3.92 6.47 6.67
C LEU A 18 4.65 6.86 5.38
N VAL A 19 3.91 6.89 4.28
CA VAL A 19 4.42 7.30 2.97
C VAL A 19 3.85 8.68 2.65
N THR A 20 4.74 9.67 2.60
CA THR A 20 4.42 11.07 2.29
C THR A 20 5.20 11.61 1.10
N SER A 21 6.16 10.85 0.58
CA SER A 21 7.00 11.24 -0.55
C SER A 21 6.50 10.60 -1.85
N THR A 22 6.98 11.14 -2.96
CA THR A 22 6.72 10.63 -4.32
C THR A 22 7.75 9.57 -4.75
N THR A 23 8.67 9.19 -3.85
CA THR A 23 9.62 8.11 -4.09
C THR A 23 8.91 6.77 -3.92
N ALA A 24 9.18 5.82 -4.82
CA ALA A 24 8.63 4.48 -4.70
C ALA A 24 9.08 3.81 -3.40
N VAL A 25 8.12 3.27 -2.65
CA VAL A 25 8.34 2.50 -1.43
C VAL A 25 8.10 1.03 -1.74
N THR A 26 9.10 0.19 -1.48
CA THR A 26 9.03 -1.25 -1.70
C THR A 26 8.94 -2.00 -0.37
N GLY A 27 8.25 -3.14 -0.37
CA GLY A 27 8.00 -3.93 0.82
C GLY A 27 6.77 -4.81 0.64
N ILE A 28 6.58 -5.78 1.53
CA ILE A 28 5.36 -6.60 1.51
C ILE A 28 4.34 -5.92 2.42
N PHE A 29 3.26 -5.41 1.83
CA PHE A 29 2.18 -4.75 2.54
C PHE A 29 0.87 -5.52 2.34
N TYR A 30 0.03 -5.61 3.37
CA TYR A 30 -1.31 -6.23 3.25
C TYR A 30 -2.45 -5.19 3.14
N ALA A 31 -2.17 -3.93 3.51
CA ALA A 31 -3.14 -2.85 3.47
C ALA A 31 -2.47 -1.49 3.27
N ILE A 32 -3.18 -0.58 2.60
CA ILE A 32 -2.81 0.82 2.44
C ILE A 32 -3.99 1.66 2.92
N GLN A 33 -3.80 2.43 3.98
CA GLN A 33 -4.79 3.41 4.46
C GLN A 33 -4.43 4.81 3.95
N VAL A 34 -5.40 5.44 3.30
CA VAL A 34 -5.30 6.83 2.85
C VAL A 34 -5.64 7.75 4.02
N VAL A 35 -4.66 8.49 4.54
CA VAL A 35 -4.86 9.42 5.67
C VAL A 35 -5.14 10.85 5.21
N GLN A 36 -4.78 11.18 3.98
CA GLN A 36 -5.16 12.37 3.25
C GLN A 36 -5.38 11.97 1.80
N ASP A 37 -6.31 12.62 1.11
CA ASP A 37 -6.55 12.47 -0.33
C ASP A 37 -5.25 12.23 -1.10
N ALA A 38 -5.17 11.06 -1.72
CA ALA A 38 -3.95 10.55 -2.32
C ALA A 38 -4.18 10.13 -3.77
N VAL A 39 -3.16 10.38 -4.58
CA VAL A 39 -3.09 9.95 -5.98
C VAL A 39 -1.87 9.06 -6.10
N PHE A 40 -2.04 7.87 -6.65
CA PHE A 40 -0.96 6.90 -6.78
C PHE A 40 -0.35 6.99 -8.19
N ALA A 41 0.96 7.14 -8.27
CA ALA A 41 1.68 7.02 -9.54
C ALA A 41 1.74 5.55 -9.98
N SER A 42 1.96 4.65 -9.03
CA SER A 42 1.97 3.21 -9.26
C SER A 42 1.63 2.45 -7.98
N ILE A 43 0.99 1.30 -8.14
CA ILE A 43 0.80 0.30 -7.08
C ILE A 43 1.08 -1.06 -7.71
N THR A 44 1.98 -1.83 -7.10
CA THR A 44 2.35 -3.17 -7.55
C THR A 44 1.89 -4.19 -6.52
N GLY A 45 1.24 -5.25 -6.98
CA GLY A 45 0.69 -6.27 -6.09
C GLY A 45 -0.16 -7.31 -6.83
N ASN A 46 -0.90 -8.12 -6.07
CA ASN A 46 -1.86 -9.10 -6.61
C ASN A 46 -3.19 -8.45 -7.08
N LEU A 47 -3.09 -7.30 -7.73
CA LEU A 47 -4.24 -6.48 -8.14
C LEU A 47 -4.56 -6.75 -9.61
N THR A 48 -5.84 -7.01 -9.91
CA THR A 48 -6.35 -7.07 -11.29
C THR A 48 -6.98 -5.72 -11.66
N GLY A 49 -6.68 -5.19 -12.84
CA GLY A 49 -7.21 -3.89 -13.31
C GLY A 49 -6.46 -2.64 -12.83
N PHE A 50 -5.41 -2.80 -12.02
CA PHE A 50 -4.53 -1.71 -11.57
C PHE A 50 -3.32 -1.47 -12.50
N SER A 51 -2.99 -2.43 -13.36
CA SER A 51 -1.97 -2.30 -14.40
C SER A 51 -2.52 -1.51 -15.59
N GLY A 52 -2.06 -0.28 -15.78
CA GLY A 52 -2.36 0.56 -16.95
C GLY A 52 -3.63 1.42 -16.89
N SER A 53 -4.37 1.41 -15.77
CA SER A 53 -5.53 2.31 -15.51
C SER A 53 -5.05 3.57 -14.76
N PRO A 54 -5.67 4.76 -14.89
CA PRO A 54 -5.06 6.00 -14.43
C PRO A 54 -5.24 6.16 -12.92
N LEU A 55 -4.46 5.41 -12.15
CA LEU A 55 -4.21 5.69 -10.74
C LEU A 55 -3.65 7.11 -10.56
N THR A 56 -2.95 7.62 -11.58
CA THR A 56 -2.42 8.99 -11.66
C THR A 56 -3.49 10.06 -11.79
N THR A 57 -4.72 9.74 -12.19
CA THR A 57 -5.84 10.71 -12.24
C THR A 57 -6.93 10.41 -11.23
N THR A 58 -6.87 9.25 -10.56
CA THR A 58 -7.87 8.85 -9.57
C THR A 58 -7.44 9.33 -8.20
N THR A 59 -8.24 10.21 -7.60
CA THR A 59 -8.03 10.63 -6.22
C THR A 59 -8.75 9.66 -5.30
N PHE A 60 -8.00 9.03 -4.40
CA PHE A 60 -8.56 8.22 -3.32
C PHE A 60 -8.83 9.14 -2.14
N PRO A 61 -10.07 9.23 -1.64
CA PRO A 61 -10.40 10.13 -0.54
C PRO A 61 -9.80 9.62 0.78
N ALA A 62 -9.48 10.55 1.68
CA ALA A 62 -9.07 10.27 3.04
C ALA A 62 -10.06 9.34 3.76
N GLY A 63 -9.53 8.41 4.55
CA GLY A 63 -10.30 7.39 5.26
C GLY A 63 -10.50 6.09 4.50
N THR A 64 -10.12 6.03 3.21
CA THR A 64 -10.18 4.79 2.42
C THR A 64 -9.07 3.83 2.83
N VAL A 65 -9.40 2.55 2.98
CA VAL A 65 -8.41 1.47 3.17
C VAL A 65 -8.49 0.51 1.99
N ILE A 66 -7.36 0.26 1.35
CA ILE A 66 -7.22 -0.68 0.24
C ILE A 66 -6.53 -1.93 0.78
N TYR A 67 -7.21 -3.06 0.73
CA TYR A 67 -6.68 -4.36 1.13
C TYR A 67 -6.17 -5.14 -0.07
N GLY A 68 -5.06 -5.83 0.10
CA GLY A 68 -4.43 -6.60 -0.97
C GLY A 68 -2.98 -6.92 -0.63
N GLN A 69 -2.34 -7.77 -1.43
CA GLN A 69 -0.91 -8.02 -1.28
C GLN A 69 -0.14 -7.06 -2.19
N PHE A 70 0.49 -6.04 -1.61
CA PHE A 70 1.28 -5.06 -2.32
C PHE A 70 2.78 -5.34 -2.13
N THR A 71 3.56 -5.12 -3.18
CA THR A 71 5.02 -5.24 -3.18
C THR A 71 5.73 -3.91 -3.38
N ALA A 72 5.02 -2.92 -3.93
CA ALA A 72 5.49 -1.55 -4.06
C ALA A 72 4.32 -0.56 -4.19
N LEU A 73 4.53 0.68 -3.75
CA LEU A 73 3.64 1.80 -4.04
C LEU A 73 4.43 3.08 -4.28
N GLN A 74 3.89 3.98 -5.09
CA GLN A 74 4.43 5.31 -5.32
C GLN A 74 3.29 6.32 -5.38
N LEU A 75 3.43 7.43 -4.67
CA LEU A 75 2.48 8.52 -4.69
C LEU A 75 2.85 9.54 -5.77
N THR A 76 1.83 10.10 -6.41
CA THR A 76 1.93 11.40 -7.09
C THR A 76 1.68 12.52 -6.07
N SER A 77 0.75 12.34 -5.15
CA SER A 77 0.43 13.29 -4.07
C SER A 77 -0.30 12.60 -2.91
N GLY A 78 -0.40 13.31 -1.78
CA GLY A 78 -1.15 12.87 -0.60
C GLY A 78 -0.30 12.15 0.44
N ARG A 79 -0.97 11.46 1.35
CA ARG A 79 -0.33 10.72 2.45
C ARG A 79 -1.07 9.41 2.71
N VAL A 80 -0.32 8.33 2.82
CA VAL A 80 -0.86 7.00 3.08
C VAL A 80 -0.03 6.27 4.14
N ILE A 81 -0.66 5.35 4.86
CA ILE A 81 0.01 4.41 5.75
C ILE A 81 -0.02 3.05 5.06
N ALA A 82 1.16 2.47 4.81
CA ALA A 82 1.30 1.12 4.28
C ALA A 82 1.61 0.16 5.42
N TYR A 83 0.76 -0.83 5.65
CA TYR A 83 0.90 -1.76 6.74
C TYR A 83 1.62 -3.04 6.28
N SER A 84 2.68 -3.41 6.99
CA SER A 84 3.52 -4.56 6.68
C SER A 84 2.78 -5.88 6.90
N ALA A 85 3.02 -6.84 6.00
CA ALA A 85 2.56 -8.22 6.12
C ALA A 85 3.62 -9.12 6.76
#